data_AF-F2L3P2-F1
#
_entry.id   AF-F2L3P2-F1
#
_cell.length_a   1.000
_cell.length_b   1.000
_cell.length_c   1.000
_cell.angle_alpha   90.00
_cell.angle_beta   90.00
_cell.angle_gamma   90.00
#
_symmetry.space_group_name_H-M   'P 1'
#
loop_
_entity.id
_entity.type
_entity.pdbx_description
1 polymer ?
#
loop_
_entity_poly.entity_id
_entity_poly.type
_entity_poly.pdbx_seq_one_letter_code
_entity_poly.pdbx_strand_id
1 'polypeptide(L)'
;MTRTYVDLLALVASLAALAVRPAMFGYLLALAISAISFKRLNWLGGRRAYLLPAIAVYLAAFTADLLTGPKSPPANIIVADILAPIVEEVVFRGLTFRVLPLWGAIPVSTVVFALLHPYPLLALAYAIALTLAYMGGGLAASIALHAINNIVWTAIYLGPL
;
A
#
# COMPACT_ATOMS: atom_id res chain seq x y z
N MET A 1 27.89 2.86 8.89
CA MET A 1 26.53 2.28 8.90
C MET A 1 26.26 1.73 7.49
N THR A 2 25.98 0.42 7.33
CA THR A 2 25.72 -0.15 5.98
C THR A 2 24.41 0.40 5.40
N ARG A 3 24.28 0.44 4.07
CA ARG A 3 23.08 0.97 3.38
C ARG A 3 21.78 0.30 3.83
N THR A 4 21.84 -0.97 4.24
CA THR A 4 20.67 -1.73 4.74
C THR A 4 20.18 -1.23 6.11
N TYR A 5 21.06 -0.78 7.02
CA TYR A 5 20.62 -0.20 8.30
C TYR A 5 19.90 1.14 8.11
N VAL A 6 20.34 1.95 7.14
CA VAL A 6 19.65 3.21 6.80
C VAL A 6 18.25 2.91 6.27
N ASP A 7 18.11 1.92 5.39
CA ASP A 7 16.81 1.50 4.86
C ASP A 7 15.89 0.97 5.98
N LEU A 8 16.44 0.23 6.97
CA LEU A 8 15.69 -0.27 8.12
C LEU A 8 15.22 0.86 9.04
N LEU A 9 16.09 1.84 9.33
CA LEU A 9 15.70 3.02 10.10
C LEU A 9 14.63 3.83 9.37
N ALA A 10 14.74 3.96 8.04
CA ALA A 10 13.71 4.60 7.22
C ALA A 10 12.37 3.87 7.32
N LEU A 11 12.36 2.53 7.31
CA LEU A 11 11.15 1.73 7.51
C LEU A 11 10.52 2.01 8.87
N VAL A 12 11.28 1.87 9.96
CA VAL A 12 10.77 2.05 11.33
C VAL A 12 10.26 3.48 11.54
N ALA A 13 11.03 4.48 11.10
CA ALA A 13 10.65 5.88 11.24
C ALA A 13 9.42 6.24 10.37
N SER A 14 9.29 5.66 9.18
CA SER A 14 8.11 5.88 8.33
C SER A 14 6.86 5.23 8.92
N LEU A 15 6.97 4.02 9.51
CA LEU A 15 5.85 3.39 10.22
C LEU A 15 5.39 4.24 11.43
N ALA A 16 6.33 4.80 12.19
CA ALA A 16 6.01 5.73 13.27
C ALA A 16 5.35 7.01 12.75
N ALA A 17 5.83 7.55 11.63
CA ALA A 17 5.26 8.74 11.01
C ALA A 17 3.80 8.54 10.55
N LEU A 18 3.43 7.34 10.07
CA LEU A 18 2.04 7.02 9.69
C LEU A 18 1.05 7.09 10.86
N ALA A 19 1.52 7.01 12.11
CA ALA A 19 0.67 7.18 13.28
C ALA A 19 0.40 8.67 13.64
N VAL A 20 1.13 9.61 13.04
CA VAL A 20 1.01 11.05 13.33
C VAL A 20 -0.31 11.61 12.82
N ARG A 21 -0.94 12.45 13.64
CA ARG A 21 -2.20 13.16 13.31
C ARG A 21 -1.97 14.66 13.18
N PRO A 22 -2.69 15.35 12.25
CA PRO A 22 -3.59 14.79 11.24
C PRO A 22 -2.84 13.95 10.17
N ALA A 23 -3.57 13.01 9.56
CA ALA A 23 -2.99 11.96 8.72
C ALA A 23 -2.14 12.50 7.56
N MET A 24 -2.53 13.64 6.96
CA MET A 24 -1.77 14.28 5.89
C MET A 24 -0.31 14.54 6.29
N PHE A 25 -0.06 15.07 7.50
CA PHE A 25 1.32 15.30 7.94
C PHE A 25 2.07 13.99 8.18
N GLY A 26 1.40 12.96 8.71
CA GLY A 26 2.00 11.65 8.88
C GLY A 26 2.46 11.03 7.57
N TYR A 27 1.62 11.10 6.53
CA TYR A 27 1.98 10.63 5.19
C TYR A 27 3.11 11.44 4.56
N LEU A 28 3.07 12.78 4.63
CA LEU A 28 4.15 13.62 4.10
C LEU A 28 5.49 13.37 4.81
N LEU A 29 5.46 13.19 6.13
CA LEU A 29 6.64 12.86 6.92
C LEU A 29 7.19 11.47 6.54
N ALA A 30 6.33 10.46 6.44
CA ALA A 30 6.70 9.12 6.01
C ALA A 30 7.31 9.13 4.59
N LEU A 31 6.76 9.93 3.67
CA LEU A 31 7.29 10.11 2.32
C LEU A 31 8.69 10.74 2.34
N ALA A 32 8.87 11.82 3.12
CA ALA A 32 10.15 12.52 3.24
C ALA A 32 11.24 11.61 3.83
N ILE A 33 10.91 10.82 4.85
CA ILE A 33 11.81 9.82 5.44
C ILE A 33 12.16 8.73 4.41
N SER A 34 11.14 8.19 3.73
CA SER A 34 11.31 7.11 2.75
C SER A 34 12.10 7.54 1.51
N ALA A 35 12.09 8.83 1.16
CA ALA A 35 12.78 9.40 0.00
C ALA A 35 14.29 9.10 -0.02
N ILE A 36 14.91 8.96 1.15
CA ILE A 36 16.32 8.58 1.32
C ILE A 36 16.63 7.23 0.66
N SER A 37 15.61 6.38 0.49
CA SER A 37 15.70 5.02 -0.04
C SER A 37 15.20 4.85 -1.47
N PHE A 38 14.56 5.86 -2.07
CA PHE A 38 13.87 5.73 -3.36
C PHE A 38 14.74 5.14 -4.45
N LYS A 39 15.97 5.59 -4.64
CA LYS A 39 16.87 5.07 -5.68
C LYS A 39 17.19 3.57 -5.54
N ARG A 40 16.90 2.96 -4.38
CA ARG A 40 17.17 1.55 -4.06
C ARG A 40 15.91 0.69 -4.06
N LEU A 41 14.73 1.29 -4.23
CA LEU A 41 13.48 0.54 -4.24
C LEU A 41 13.24 -0.08 -5.62
N ASN A 42 12.56 -1.23 -5.63
CA ASN A 42 12.11 -1.86 -6.86
C ASN A 42 10.89 -1.11 -7.41
N TRP A 43 11.12 -0.09 -8.24
CA TRP A 43 10.06 0.70 -8.86
C TRP A 43 9.34 -0.06 -9.97
N LEU A 44 10.10 -0.81 -10.76
CA LEU A 44 9.64 -1.52 -11.95
C LEU A 44 10.30 -2.90 -12.02
N GLY A 45 9.50 -3.90 -12.33
CA GLY A 45 9.97 -5.26 -12.55
C GLY A 45 9.56 -6.23 -11.45
N GLY A 46 9.69 -7.52 -11.76
CA GLY A 46 9.14 -8.60 -10.95
C GLY A 46 8.88 -9.83 -11.82
N ARG A 47 8.22 -10.84 -11.24
CA ARG A 47 7.81 -12.03 -11.98
C ARG A 47 6.38 -11.82 -12.48
N ARG A 48 6.22 -11.55 -13.77
CA ARG A 48 4.90 -11.29 -14.41
C ARG A 48 3.83 -12.32 -14.08
N ALA A 49 4.21 -13.55 -13.76
CA ALA A 49 3.32 -14.61 -13.27
C ALA A 49 2.47 -14.21 -12.05
N TYR A 50 2.87 -13.20 -11.26
CA TYR A 50 2.07 -12.71 -10.12
C TYR A 50 1.01 -11.67 -10.50
N LEU A 51 1.07 -11.07 -11.69
CA LEU A 51 0.12 -10.02 -12.08
C LEU A 51 -1.31 -10.54 -12.27
N LEU A 52 -1.46 -11.71 -12.89
CA LEU A 52 -2.78 -12.32 -13.07
C LEU A 52 -3.41 -12.72 -11.73
N PRO A 53 -2.70 -13.42 -10.81
CA PRO A 53 -3.17 -13.62 -9.44
C PRO A 53 -3.49 -12.31 -8.69
N ALA A 54 -2.69 -11.25 -8.85
CA ALA A 54 -2.96 -9.96 -8.22
C ALA A 54 -4.32 -9.40 -8.65
N ILE A 55 -4.61 -9.41 -9.96
CA ILE A 55 -5.89 -8.96 -10.50
C ILE A 55 -7.03 -9.86 -10.02
N ALA A 56 -6.85 -11.19 -10.02
CA ALA A 56 -7.89 -12.12 -9.57
C ALA A 56 -8.25 -11.91 -8.08
N VAL A 57 -7.25 -11.81 -7.20
CA VAL A 57 -7.47 -11.54 -5.77
C VAL A 57 -8.08 -10.15 -5.57
N TYR A 58 -7.61 -9.15 -6.32
CA TYR A 58 -8.19 -7.80 -6.28
C TYR A 58 -9.67 -7.81 -6.63
N LEU A 59 -10.06 -8.42 -7.74
CA LEU A 59 -11.47 -8.48 -8.17
C LEU A 59 -12.34 -9.23 -7.16
N ALA A 60 -11.82 -10.30 -6.56
CA ALA A 60 -12.53 -11.02 -5.49
C ALA A 60 -12.70 -10.15 -4.23
N ALA A 61 -11.64 -9.45 -3.80
CA ALA A 61 -11.68 -8.55 -2.66
C ALA A 61 -12.66 -7.39 -2.90
N PHE A 62 -12.58 -6.76 -4.07
CA PHE A 62 -13.45 -5.66 -4.47
C PHE A 62 -14.92 -6.08 -4.58
N THR A 63 -15.20 -7.26 -5.14
CA THR A 63 -16.55 -7.81 -5.18
C THR A 63 -17.09 -8.07 -3.77
N ALA A 64 -16.29 -8.65 -2.88
CA ALA A 64 -16.69 -8.87 -1.49
C ALA A 64 -16.95 -7.54 -0.78
N ASP A 65 -16.10 -6.53 -1.00
CA ASP A 65 -16.25 -5.19 -0.45
C ASP A 65 -17.55 -4.52 -0.90
N LEU A 66 -17.84 -4.56 -2.21
CA LEU A 66 -19.10 -4.07 -2.79
C LEU A 66 -20.33 -4.73 -2.14
N LEU A 67 -20.29 -6.04 -1.89
CA LEU A 67 -21.38 -6.77 -1.25
C LEU A 67 -21.57 -6.39 0.22
N THR A 68 -20.54 -5.87 0.89
CA THR A 68 -20.66 -5.34 2.26
C THR A 68 -21.24 -3.91 2.31
N GLY A 69 -21.43 -3.29 1.14
CA GLY A 69 -21.98 -1.95 0.98
C GLY A 69 -20.94 -0.82 1.07
N PRO A 70 -21.24 0.35 0.48
CA PRO A 70 -20.35 1.50 0.53
C PRO A 70 -20.15 1.97 1.97
N LYS A 71 -18.88 2.15 2.34
CA LYS A 71 -18.47 2.73 3.61
C LYS A 71 -18.56 4.26 3.53
N SER A 72 -18.28 4.96 4.62
CA SER A 72 -18.22 6.44 4.58
C SER A 72 -17.10 6.91 3.65
N PRO A 73 -17.31 7.99 2.85
CA PRO A 73 -16.25 8.55 2.03
C PRO A 73 -15.07 9.04 2.89
N PRO A 74 -13.85 9.01 2.35
CA PRO A 74 -12.69 9.52 3.07
C PRO A 74 -12.81 11.02 3.32
N ALA A 75 -12.38 11.47 4.50
CA ALA A 75 -12.41 12.90 4.86
C ALA A 75 -11.52 13.78 3.96
N ASN A 76 -10.53 13.19 3.27
CA ASN A 76 -9.67 13.89 2.33
C ASN A 76 -9.37 13.00 1.12
N ILE A 77 -10.03 13.29 0.00
CA ILE A 77 -9.94 12.53 -1.25
C ILE A 77 -8.51 12.56 -1.81
N ILE A 78 -7.79 13.69 -1.74
CA ILE A 78 -6.41 13.79 -2.24
C ILE A 78 -5.49 12.85 -1.45
N VAL A 79 -5.68 12.78 -0.13
CA VAL A 79 -4.91 11.85 0.70
C VAL A 79 -5.29 10.41 0.34
N ALA A 80 -6.58 10.10 0.23
CA ALA A 80 -7.04 8.74 -0.03
C ALA A 80 -6.65 8.23 -1.42
N ASP A 81 -6.77 9.04 -2.48
CA ASP A 81 -6.61 8.57 -3.86
C ASP A 81 -5.17 8.67 -4.37
N ILE A 82 -4.34 9.53 -3.77
CA ILE A 82 -2.98 9.81 -4.25
C ILE A 82 -1.93 9.54 -3.18
N LEU A 83 -1.99 10.28 -2.07
CA LEU A 83 -0.88 10.29 -1.12
C LEU A 83 -0.76 8.96 -0.37
N ALA A 84 -1.87 8.41 0.13
CA ALA A 84 -1.89 7.14 0.86
C ALA A 84 -1.43 5.97 -0.03
N PRO A 85 -1.95 5.76 -1.26
CA PRO A 85 -1.45 4.74 -2.16
C PRO A 85 0.06 4.80 -2.39
N ILE A 86 0.61 5.99 -2.63
CA ILE A 86 2.06 6.14 -2.85
C ILE A 86 2.84 5.78 -1.59
N VAL A 87 2.49 6.38 -0.45
CA VAL A 87 3.27 6.24 0.77
C VAL A 87 3.15 4.84 1.36
N GLU A 88 1.94 4.29 1.40
CA GLU A 88 1.71 2.96 1.95
C GLU A 88 2.42 1.89 1.14
N GLU A 89 2.40 1.97 -0.19
CA GLU A 89 3.12 1.01 -1.02
C GLU A 89 4.63 1.15 -0.89
N VAL A 90 5.15 2.38 -0.81
CA VAL A 90 6.58 2.62 -0.54
C VAL A 90 7.01 2.01 0.80
N VAL A 91 6.21 2.17 1.86
CA VAL A 91 6.56 1.68 3.21
C VAL A 91 6.35 0.17 3.33
N PHE A 92 5.14 -0.31 3.05
CA PHE A 92 4.74 -1.69 3.27
C PHE A 92 5.27 -2.64 2.21
N ARG A 93 5.60 -2.19 1.00
CA ARG A 93 6.17 -3.07 -0.05
C ARG A 93 7.61 -2.68 -0.31
N GLY A 94 7.86 -1.44 -0.76
CA GLY A 94 9.19 -0.97 -1.14
C GLY A 94 10.25 -1.18 -0.08
N LEU A 95 10.12 -0.50 1.07
CA LEU A 95 11.07 -0.58 2.18
C LEU A 95 11.07 -1.95 2.85
N THR A 96 9.88 -2.52 3.08
CA THR A 96 9.71 -3.82 3.73
C THR A 96 10.43 -4.95 2.98
N PHE A 97 10.21 -5.11 1.67
CA PHE A 97 10.92 -6.12 0.86
C PHE A 97 12.39 -5.80 0.64
N ARG A 98 12.80 -4.54 0.83
CA ARG A 98 14.19 -4.13 0.70
C ARG A 98 15.03 -4.54 1.92
N VAL A 99 14.44 -4.53 3.13
CA VAL A 99 15.17 -4.72 4.39
C VAL A 99 14.89 -6.04 5.07
N LEU A 100 13.74 -6.66 4.80
CA LEU A 100 13.37 -7.95 5.37
C LEU A 100 13.60 -9.09 4.36
N PRO A 101 13.93 -10.30 4.82
CA PRO A 101 13.82 -11.49 3.99
C PRO A 101 12.36 -11.73 3.60
N LEU A 102 12.13 -12.48 2.52
CA LEU A 102 10.80 -12.70 1.94
C LEU A 102 9.76 -13.20 2.97
N TRP A 103 10.17 -14.10 3.87
CA TRP A 103 9.30 -14.66 4.91
C TRP A 103 8.84 -13.62 5.95
N GLY A 104 9.62 -12.55 6.15
CA GLY A 104 9.25 -11.42 7.02
C GLY A 104 8.54 -10.30 6.24
N ALA A 105 8.93 -10.10 4.99
CA ALA A 105 8.33 -9.06 4.14
C ALA A 105 6.85 -9.35 3.86
N ILE A 106 6.50 -10.59 3.48
CA ILE A 106 5.11 -10.95 3.13
C ILE A 106 4.13 -10.69 4.30
N PRO A 107 4.36 -11.16 5.54
CA PRO A 107 3.45 -10.89 6.65
C PRO A 107 3.36 -9.41 7.02
N VAL A 108 4.47 -8.65 6.93
CA VAL A 108 4.42 -7.19 7.19
C VAL A 108 3.61 -6.47 6.12
N SER A 109 3.82 -6.79 4.84
CA SER A 109 3.08 -6.20 3.74
C SER A 109 1.60 -6.57 3.71
N THR A 110 1.21 -7.71 4.27
CA THR A 110 -0.18 -8.19 4.24
C THR A 110 -0.87 -8.05 5.59
N VAL A 111 -0.43 -8.79 6.60
CA VAL A 111 -1.08 -8.88 7.91
C VAL A 111 -0.93 -7.60 8.71
N VAL A 112 0.28 -7.05 8.84
CA VAL A 112 0.48 -5.80 9.63
C VAL A 112 -0.26 -4.65 8.97
N PHE A 113 -0.14 -4.51 7.64
CA PHE A 113 -0.94 -3.54 6.87
C PHE A 113 -2.44 -3.66 7.17
N ALA A 114 -2.99 -4.88 7.10
CA ALA A 114 -4.40 -5.14 7.31
C ALA A 114 -4.88 -4.77 8.72
N LEU A 115 -4.08 -5.08 9.75
CA LEU A 115 -4.42 -4.79 11.15
C LEU A 115 -4.50 -3.29 11.46
N LEU A 116 -3.93 -2.43 10.62
CA LEU A 116 -4.00 -0.97 10.76
C LEU A 116 -5.28 -0.37 10.16
N HIS A 117 -6.13 -1.19 9.53
CA HIS A 117 -7.35 -0.74 8.87
C HIS A 117 -8.61 -1.07 9.69
N PRO A 118 -9.71 -0.29 9.55
CA PRO A 118 -10.95 -0.55 10.27
C PRO A 118 -11.62 -1.89 9.96
N TYR A 119 -11.34 -2.47 8.79
CA TYR A 119 -11.88 -3.76 8.33
C TYR A 119 -10.74 -4.73 7.97
N PRO A 120 -10.05 -5.33 8.97
CA PRO A 120 -8.79 -6.03 8.73
C PRO A 120 -8.89 -7.21 7.77
N LEU A 121 -9.96 -8.01 7.80
CA LEU A 121 -10.09 -9.15 6.89
C LEU A 121 -10.19 -8.74 5.42
N LEU A 122 -10.91 -7.65 5.16
CA LEU A 122 -11.03 -7.10 3.82
C LEU A 122 -9.72 -6.42 3.38
N ALA A 123 -9.13 -5.62 4.28
CA ALA A 123 -7.83 -5.00 4.05
C ALA A 123 -6.74 -6.05 3.78
N LEU A 124 -6.80 -7.22 4.42
CA LEU A 124 -5.90 -8.34 4.16
C LEU A 124 -6.03 -8.86 2.73
N ALA A 125 -7.24 -9.02 2.21
CA ALA A 125 -7.46 -9.47 0.85
C ALA A 125 -6.88 -8.48 -0.18
N TYR A 126 -7.12 -7.17 0.00
CA TYR A 126 -6.48 -6.14 -0.81
C TYR A 126 -4.96 -6.14 -0.64
N ALA A 127 -4.45 -6.29 0.58
CA ALA A 127 -3.03 -6.27 0.84
C ALA A 127 -2.28 -7.45 0.17
N ILE A 128 -2.93 -8.61 0.08
CA ILE A 128 -2.44 -9.76 -0.70
C ILE A 128 -2.36 -9.38 -2.19
N ALA A 129 -3.44 -8.82 -2.76
CA ALA A 129 -3.46 -8.39 -4.16
C ALA A 129 -2.34 -7.36 -4.47
N LEU A 130 -2.17 -6.36 -3.62
CA LEU A 130 -1.14 -5.33 -3.74
C LEU A 130 0.28 -5.92 -3.62
N THR A 131 0.47 -6.89 -2.72
CA THR A 131 1.76 -7.59 -2.58
C THR A 131 2.07 -8.42 -3.83
N LEU A 132 1.09 -9.11 -4.41
CA LEU A 132 1.25 -9.83 -5.68
C LEU A 132 1.55 -8.86 -6.84
N ALA A 133 0.87 -7.71 -6.89
CA ALA A 133 1.13 -6.67 -7.88
C ALA A 133 2.57 -6.16 -7.78
N TYR A 134 3.07 -5.91 -6.56
CA TYR A 134 4.45 -5.53 -6.30
C TYR A 134 5.45 -6.62 -6.74
N MET A 135 5.20 -7.88 -6.39
CA MET A 135 6.04 -9.01 -6.81
C MET A 135 6.02 -9.21 -8.33
N GLY A 136 4.96 -8.77 -9.01
CA GLY A 136 4.77 -8.89 -10.45
C GLY A 136 5.38 -7.76 -11.27
N GLY A 137 5.23 -6.51 -10.82
CA GLY A 137 5.58 -5.32 -11.59
C GLY A 137 6.31 -4.20 -10.82
N GLY A 138 6.61 -4.39 -9.54
CA GLY A 138 7.27 -3.40 -8.68
C GLY A 138 6.29 -2.39 -8.07
N LEU A 139 6.82 -1.34 -7.44
CA LEU A 139 6.01 -0.30 -6.80
C LEU A 139 5.01 0.35 -7.76
N ALA A 140 5.38 0.55 -9.03
CA ALA A 140 4.47 1.17 -9.99
C ALA A 140 3.17 0.37 -10.16
N ALA A 141 3.27 -0.97 -10.21
CA ALA A 141 2.12 -1.84 -10.36
C ALA A 141 1.22 -1.84 -9.11
N SER A 142 1.80 -1.88 -7.91
CA SER A 142 1.02 -1.88 -6.67
C SER A 142 0.43 -0.50 -6.34
N ILE A 143 1.17 0.59 -6.57
CA ILE A 143 0.66 1.96 -6.44
C ILE A 143 -0.50 2.19 -7.42
N ALA A 144 -0.35 1.78 -8.69
CA ALA A 144 -1.41 1.92 -9.67
C ALA A 144 -2.67 1.15 -9.25
N LEU A 145 -2.53 -0.11 -8.83
CA LEU A 145 -3.67 -0.92 -8.39
C LEU A 145 -4.36 -0.32 -7.15
N HIS A 146 -3.58 0.17 -6.17
CA HIS A 146 -4.11 0.82 -4.97
C HIS A 146 -4.82 2.14 -5.30
N ALA A 147 -4.20 3.01 -6.09
CA ALA A 147 -4.82 4.27 -6.48
C ALA A 147 -6.09 4.05 -7.30
N ILE A 148 -6.09 3.09 -8.24
CA ILE A 148 -7.30 2.71 -9.00
C ILE A 148 -8.41 2.26 -8.06
N ASN A 149 -8.10 1.41 -7.07
CA ASN A 149 -9.09 0.99 -6.07
C ASN A 149 -9.76 2.17 -5.37
N ASN A 150 -8.94 3.11 -4.89
CA ASN A 150 -9.44 4.24 -4.10
C ASN A 150 -10.24 5.21 -4.98
N ILE A 151 -9.77 5.47 -6.20
CA ILE A 151 -10.51 6.29 -7.19
C ILE A 151 -11.86 5.66 -7.55
N VAL A 152 -11.92 4.34 -7.75
CA VAL A 152 -13.17 3.64 -8.04
C VAL A 152 -14.14 3.76 -6.86
N TRP A 153 -13.66 3.57 -5.62
CA TRP A 153 -14.47 3.78 -4.43
C TRP A 153 -14.95 5.22 -4.28
N THR A 154 -14.07 6.20 -4.49
CA THR A 154 -14.41 7.63 -4.51
C THR A 154 -15.50 7.92 -5.56
N ALA A 155 -15.39 7.37 -6.77
CA ALA A 155 -16.44 7.52 -7.80
C ALA A 155 -17.78 6.90 -7.37
N ILE A 156 -17.76 5.73 -6.71
CA ILE A 156 -18.98 5.11 -6.16
C ILE A 156 -19.60 5.99 -5.06
N TYR A 157 -18.78 6.58 -4.18
CA TYR A 157 -19.27 7.47 -3.11
C TYR A 157 -19.89 8.76 -3.65
N LEU A 158 -19.30 9.32 -4.71
CA LEU A 158 -19.79 10.54 -5.35
C LEU A 158 -21.01 10.29 -6.25
N GLY A 159 -21.25 9.03 -6.63
CA GLY A 159 -22.35 8.62 -7.50
C GLY A 159 -22.23 9.12 -8.95
N PRO A 160 -23.08 8.63 -9.87
CA PRO A 160 -23.35 9.38 -11.08
C PRO A 160 -24.14 10.65 -10.70
N LEU A 161 -23.76 11.79 -11.27
CA LEU A 161 -24.61 13.00 -11.32
C LEU A 161 -26.00 12.66 -11.87
#